data_AF-A0A0C9W6X3-F1
#
_entry.id   AF-A0A0C9W6X3-F1
#
_cell.length_a   1.000
_cell.length_b   1.000
_cell.length_c   1.000
_cell.angle_alpha   90.00
_cell.angle_beta   90.00
_cell.angle_gamma   90.00
#
_symmetry.space_group_name_H-M   'P 1'
#
loop_
_entity.id
_entity.type
_entity.pdbx_description
1 polymer ?
#
loop_
_entity_poly.entity_id
_entity_poly.type
_entity_poly.pdbx_seq_one_letter_code
_entity_poly.pdbx_strand_id
1 'polypeptide(L)'
;MDDFDWPDELEALEDEEGCDAGCNCDGCRSANETDETENEESDGEDEGPQDPIQLAQTQGLKAKLRGQPILPKVRRVLNVIREEGMNLPLFLDALFWGGDPECHSDRTLGFARTALLVSEELPGILARCYRPPRNHNKGPRPAGGRRALEIFAVQIVGDLVNRDMEHLGPLFLSPPTDLTTEHLTTFDFDKFTSKIETAAPLVCNLVDKMVYSPKQRARNSHKNPKMVSCTR
;
A
#
# COMPACT_ATOMS: atom_id res chain seq x y z
N MET A 1 20.40 23.68 -7.04
CA MET A 1 20.24 24.23 -5.68
C MET A 1 18.91 24.93 -5.73
N ASP A 2 17.85 24.18 -5.44
CA ASP A 2 16.52 24.72 -5.23
C ASP A 2 16.02 24.05 -3.96
N ASP A 3 16.21 24.77 -2.86
CA ASP A 3 15.65 24.50 -1.54
C ASP A 3 14.14 24.70 -1.64
N PHE A 4 13.39 23.62 -1.81
CA PHE A 4 11.95 23.64 -1.65
C PHE A 4 11.65 23.54 -0.14
N ASP A 5 11.78 24.68 0.52
CA ASP A 5 11.44 24.89 1.92
C ASP A 5 9.90 24.81 2.04
N TRP A 6 9.39 23.70 2.57
CA TRP A 6 7.98 23.55 2.93
C TRP A 6 7.82 23.92 4.41
N PRO A 7 7.33 25.14 4.76
CA PRO A 7 7.06 25.47 6.14
C PRO A 7 5.73 24.82 6.60
N ASP A 8 5.79 24.12 7.74
CA ASP A 8 4.80 24.11 8.84
C ASP A 8 3.28 24.04 8.55
N GLU A 9 2.83 23.44 7.44
CA GLU A 9 1.39 23.34 7.12
C GLU A 9 0.84 21.89 7.16
N LEU A 10 1.33 21.07 8.10
CA LEU A 10 0.88 19.68 8.32
C LEU A 10 0.26 19.44 9.72
N GLU A 11 0.02 20.50 10.49
CA GLU A 11 -0.50 20.40 11.88
C GLU A 11 -2.03 20.46 12.01
N ALA A 12 -2.82 20.52 10.94
CA ALA A 12 -4.27 20.75 11.03
C ALA A 12 -5.17 19.62 10.50
N LEU A 13 -4.86 18.35 10.77
CA LEU A 13 -5.79 17.23 10.55
C LEU A 13 -5.95 16.40 11.83
N GLU A 14 -6.54 17.02 12.84
CA GLU A 14 -7.18 16.33 13.96
C GLU A 14 -8.61 15.94 13.54
N ASP A 15 -8.78 14.80 12.87
CA ASP A 15 -10.08 14.16 12.78
C ASP A 15 -10.21 13.13 13.91
N GLU A 16 -10.94 13.54 14.95
CA GLU A 16 -11.59 12.62 15.89
C GLU A 16 -12.67 11.83 15.15
N GLU A 17 -12.42 10.56 14.86
CA GLU A 17 -13.51 9.61 14.58
C GLU A 17 -13.34 8.36 15.46
N GLY A 18 -14.15 8.34 16.52
CA GLY A 18 -14.46 7.13 17.28
C GLY A 18 -15.34 6.22 16.43
N CYS A 19 -15.00 4.94 16.40
CA CYS A 19 -15.85 3.91 15.83
C CYS A 19 -16.91 3.51 16.89
N ASP A 20 -18.15 3.90 16.65
CA ASP A 20 -19.29 3.47 17.45
C ASP A 20 -19.46 1.95 17.34
N ALA A 21 -19.49 1.31 18.51
CA ALA A 21 -19.79 -0.10 18.69
C ALA A 21 -21.29 -0.35 18.37
N GLY A 22 -21.63 -0.48 17.09
CA GLY A 22 -23.02 -0.69 16.69
C GLY A 22 -23.26 -0.93 15.20
N CYS A 23 -22.27 -1.36 14.42
CA CYS A 23 -22.49 -1.67 13.01
C CYS A 23 -23.21 -3.02 12.86
N ASN A 24 -24.55 -2.98 12.81
CA ASN A 24 -25.40 -4.09 12.39
C ASN A 24 -25.64 -3.95 10.87
N CYS A 25 -24.70 -4.42 10.05
CA CYS A 25 -24.92 -4.51 8.61
C CYS A 25 -25.60 -5.84 8.27
N ASP A 26 -26.86 -5.76 7.85
CA ASP A 26 -27.73 -6.85 7.36
C ASP A 26 -27.24 -7.52 6.05
N GLY A 27 -25.94 -7.52 5.77
CA GLY A 27 -25.35 -8.07 4.53
C GLY A 27 -24.84 -9.51 4.64
N CYS A 28 -24.83 -10.09 5.83
CA CYS A 28 -24.30 -11.44 6.06
C CYS A 28 -25.43 -12.45 6.24
N ARG A 29 -26.06 -12.91 5.15
CA ARG A 29 -26.83 -14.16 5.16
C ARG A 29 -27.02 -14.76 3.75
N SER A 30 -26.24 -15.80 3.52
CA SER A 30 -26.52 -17.04 2.76
C SER A 30 -27.14 -16.97 1.37
N ALA A 31 -26.39 -17.47 0.39
CA ALA A 31 -26.93 -18.34 -0.64
C ALA A 31 -25.97 -19.54 -0.79
N ASN A 32 -26.44 -20.67 -0.26
CA ASN A 32 -25.91 -22.00 -0.51
C ASN A 32 -26.76 -22.55 -1.66
N GLU A 33 -26.22 -22.58 -2.87
CA GLU A 33 -26.80 -23.32 -3.99
C GLU A 33 -25.68 -24.17 -4.59
N THR A 34 -25.81 -25.47 -4.36
CA THR A 34 -25.08 -26.55 -5.00
C THR A 34 -25.55 -26.68 -6.45
N ASP A 35 -24.63 -26.54 -7.40
CA ASP A 35 -24.83 -26.99 -8.77
C ASP A 35 -23.76 -28.04 -9.09
N GLU A 36 -24.24 -29.23 -9.46
CA GLU A 36 -23.43 -30.38 -9.85
C GLU A 36 -23.06 -30.20 -11.33
N THR A 37 -21.77 -30.05 -11.63
CA THR A 37 -21.27 -30.22 -13.00
C THR A 37 -20.09 -31.17 -13.02
N GLU A 38 -20.10 -31.99 -14.06
CA GLU A 38 -19.46 -33.28 -14.18
C GLU A 38 -17.94 -33.21 -14.33
N ASN A 39 -17.37 -34.35 -14.00
CA ASN A 39 -15.96 -34.67 -13.80
C ASN A 39 -15.24 -34.83 -15.14
N GLU A 40 -14.24 -34.00 -15.43
CA GLU A 40 -13.20 -34.30 -16.41
C GLU A 40 -11.83 -34.24 -15.70
N GLU A 41 -11.31 -35.43 -15.37
CA GLU A 41 -9.94 -35.65 -14.91
C GLU A 41 -8.96 -35.17 -15.98
N SER A 42 -8.23 -34.10 -15.66
CA SER A 42 -7.01 -33.71 -16.37
C SER A 42 -5.91 -33.57 -15.32
N ASP A 43 -5.11 -34.64 -15.17
CA ASP A 43 -3.89 -34.71 -14.36
C ASP A 43 -2.79 -33.81 -14.93
N GLY A 44 -3.00 -32.50 -14.82
CA GLY A 44 -1.95 -31.50 -14.82
C GLY A 44 -1.92 -30.89 -13.44
N GLU A 45 -0.95 -31.30 -12.61
CA GLU A 45 -0.57 -30.54 -11.43
C GLU A 45 -0.09 -29.16 -11.91
N ASP A 46 -1.03 -28.23 -12.09
CA ASP A 46 -0.75 -26.81 -12.11
C ASP A 46 -0.33 -26.46 -10.69
N GLU A 47 0.96 -26.63 -10.41
CA GLU A 47 1.58 -26.03 -9.24
C GLU A 47 1.48 -24.51 -9.42
N GLY A 48 0.31 -23.97 -9.07
CA GLY A 48 0.09 -22.54 -8.93
C GLY A 48 1.20 -21.95 -8.05
N PRO A 49 1.47 -20.63 -8.15
CA PRO A 49 2.63 -20.01 -7.55
C PRO A 49 2.81 -20.45 -6.09
N GLN A 50 3.79 -21.33 -5.85
CA GLN A 50 4.04 -21.83 -4.50
C GLN A 50 4.52 -20.65 -3.66
N ASP A 51 3.83 -20.40 -2.56
CA ASP A 51 4.23 -19.39 -1.59
C ASP A 51 5.71 -19.61 -1.21
N PRO A 52 6.53 -18.55 -1.15
CA PRO A 52 7.93 -18.70 -0.80
C PRO A 52 8.09 -19.45 0.53
N ILE A 53 9.01 -20.42 0.59
CA ILE A 53 9.28 -21.29 1.76
C ILE A 53 9.43 -20.47 3.06
N GLN A 54 9.96 -19.24 2.94
CA GLN A 54 10.12 -18.27 4.00
C GLN A 54 8.80 -17.91 4.71
N LEU A 55 7.69 -17.84 3.97
CA LEU A 55 6.36 -17.55 4.52
C LEU A 55 5.87 -18.69 5.39
N ALA A 56 5.96 -19.93 4.89
CA ALA A 56 5.58 -21.12 5.65
C ALA A 56 6.39 -21.24 6.95
N GLN A 57 7.70 -20.95 6.91
CA GLN A 57 8.52 -20.92 8.10
C GLN A 57 8.08 -19.84 9.10
N THR A 58 7.81 -18.63 8.61
CA THR A 58 7.38 -17.50 9.45
C THR A 58 6.03 -17.79 10.11
N GLN A 59 5.06 -18.32 9.36
CA GLN A 59 3.76 -18.75 9.88
C GLN A 59 3.90 -19.86 10.92
N GLY A 60 4.76 -20.86 10.67
CA GLY A 60 5.06 -21.92 11.63
C GLY A 60 5.67 -21.41 12.93
N LEU A 61 6.60 -20.45 12.86
CA LEU A 61 7.20 -19.80 14.03
C LEU A 61 6.17 -18.94 14.78
N LYS A 62 5.33 -18.19 14.05
CA LYS A 62 4.24 -17.40 14.62
C LYS A 62 3.26 -18.27 15.40
N ALA A 63 2.87 -19.41 14.84
CA ALA A 63 1.99 -20.39 15.51
C ALA A 63 2.63 -20.91 16.82
N LYS A 64 3.92 -21.28 16.79
CA LYS A 64 4.66 -21.72 17.97
C LYS A 64 4.79 -20.64 19.05
N LEU A 65 4.87 -19.38 18.65
CA LEU A 65 4.97 -18.24 19.57
C LEU A 65 3.62 -17.86 20.20
N ARG A 66 2.48 -18.34 19.69
CA ARG A 66 1.17 -18.08 20.30
C ARG A 66 1.15 -18.61 21.73
N GLY A 67 0.78 -17.74 22.68
CA GLY A 67 0.73 -18.08 24.11
C GLY A 67 2.08 -18.04 24.85
N GLN A 68 3.20 -17.77 24.17
CA GLN A 68 4.50 -17.63 24.82
C GLN A 68 4.82 -16.17 25.20
N PRO A 69 5.57 -15.92 26.28
CA PRO A 69 6.03 -14.57 26.62
C PRO A 69 7.05 -14.07 25.58
N ILE A 70 6.66 -13.05 24.81
CA ILE A 70 7.48 -12.50 23.73
C ILE A 70 8.56 -11.51 24.22
N LEU A 71 8.25 -10.74 25.26
CA LEU A 71 9.14 -9.72 25.84
C LEU A 71 10.57 -10.23 26.15
N PRO A 72 10.78 -11.36 26.87
CA PRO A 72 12.12 -11.84 27.17
C PRO A 72 12.89 -12.24 25.91
N LYS A 73 12.22 -12.77 24.88
CA LYS A 73 12.83 -13.14 23.60
C LYS A 73 13.33 -11.89 22.86
N VAL A 74 12.48 -10.86 22.74
CA VAL A 74 12.84 -9.59 22.10
C VAL A 74 13.98 -8.91 22.82
N ARG A 75 13.94 -8.84 24.17
CA ARG A 75 15.02 -8.25 24.97
C ARG A 75 16.35 -8.97 24.76
N ARG A 76 16.33 -10.31 24.66
CA ARG A 76 17.54 -11.09 24.40
C ARG A 76 18.15 -10.74 23.04
N VAL A 77 17.34 -10.66 21.99
CA VAL A 77 17.82 -10.25 20.65
C VAL A 77 18.44 -8.86 20.68
N LEU A 78 17.78 -7.89 21.33
CA LEU A 78 18.32 -6.53 21.47
C LEU A 78 19.64 -6.47 22.26
N ASN A 79 19.80 -7.35 23.26
CA ASN A 79 21.06 -7.44 24.00
C ASN A 79 22.19 -7.98 23.12
N VAL A 80 21.93 -9.02 22.30
CA VAL A 80 22.93 -9.57 21.37
C VAL A 80 23.37 -8.50 20.37
N ILE A 81 22.44 -7.77 19.76
CA ILE A 81 22.77 -6.67 18.82
C ILE A 81 23.70 -5.65 19.50
N ARG A 82 23.43 -5.31 20.77
CA ARG A 82 24.25 -4.37 21.54
C ARG A 82 25.63 -4.95 21.90
N GLU A 83 25.71 -6.24 22.21
CA GLU A 83 26.98 -6.93 22.50
C GLU A 83 27.89 -6.96 21.27
N GLU A 84 27.32 -7.05 20.07
CA GLU A 84 28.02 -6.91 18.78
C GLU A 84 28.36 -5.44 18.43
N GLY A 85 28.16 -4.49 19.34
CA GLY A 85 28.49 -3.08 19.12
C GLY A 85 27.52 -2.33 18.21
N MET A 86 26.36 -2.89 17.90
CA MET A 86 25.34 -2.30 17.04
C MET A 86 24.09 -1.84 17.82
N ASN A 87 23.23 -1.08 17.15
CA ASN A 87 21.86 -0.82 17.60
C ASN A 87 20.87 -1.27 16.53
N LEU A 88 19.57 -1.28 16.85
CA LEU A 88 18.55 -1.79 15.93
C LEU A 88 18.53 -1.05 14.57
N PRO A 89 18.62 0.29 14.49
CA PRO A 89 18.74 0.98 13.20
C PRO A 89 19.94 0.52 12.37
N LEU A 90 21.14 0.47 12.94
CA LEU A 90 22.36 0.06 12.23
C LEU A 90 22.28 -1.39 11.77
N PHE A 91 21.73 -2.27 12.60
CA PHE A 91 21.51 -3.66 12.25
C PHE A 91 20.53 -3.81 11.07
N LEU A 92 19.40 -3.09 11.11
CA LEU A 92 18.42 -3.16 10.03
C LEU A 92 18.99 -2.57 8.73
N ASP A 93 19.71 -1.45 8.80
CA ASP A 93 20.36 -0.82 7.64
C ASP A 93 21.36 -1.77 6.96
N ALA A 94 22.21 -2.44 7.75
CA ALA A 94 23.17 -3.44 7.26
C ALA A 94 22.51 -4.75 6.79
N LEU A 95 21.42 -5.18 7.44
CA LEU A 95 20.63 -6.33 6.99
C LEU A 95 20.00 -6.07 5.61
N PHE A 96 19.57 -4.83 5.37
CA PHE A 96 19.09 -4.36 4.08
C PHE A 96 20.27 -3.92 3.21
N TRP A 97 20.04 -2.97 2.30
CA TRP A 97 21.04 -2.58 1.29
C TRP A 97 21.88 -1.35 1.69
N GLY A 98 21.96 -1.02 2.99
CA GLY A 98 22.72 0.12 3.51
C GLY A 98 24.15 -0.21 3.96
N GLY A 99 24.47 -1.50 4.14
CA GLY A 99 25.76 -1.97 4.65
C GLY A 99 26.78 -2.37 3.58
N ASP A 100 27.75 -3.18 4.01
CA ASP A 100 28.83 -3.66 3.15
C ASP A 100 28.31 -4.57 2.01
N PRO A 101 28.94 -4.55 0.82
CA PRO A 101 28.54 -5.43 -0.30
C PRO A 101 28.54 -6.93 0.03
N GLU A 102 29.33 -7.35 1.02
CA GLU A 102 29.34 -8.73 1.52
C GLU A 102 28.00 -9.12 2.16
N CYS A 103 27.31 -8.18 2.80
CA CYS A 103 25.97 -8.41 3.36
C CYS A 103 24.94 -8.69 2.25
N HIS A 104 25.17 -8.18 1.04
CA HIS A 104 24.25 -8.40 -0.08
C HIS A 104 24.34 -9.81 -0.67
N SER A 105 25.53 -10.41 -0.64
CA SER A 105 25.80 -11.75 -1.19
C SER A 105 25.61 -12.88 -0.17
N ASP A 106 25.54 -12.56 1.12
CA ASP A 106 25.28 -13.55 2.16
C ASP A 106 23.86 -14.16 2.02
N ARG A 107 23.82 -15.50 1.94
CA ARG A 107 22.56 -16.25 1.76
C ARG A 107 21.66 -16.18 2.99
N THR A 108 22.22 -16.08 4.19
CA THR A 108 21.47 -16.01 5.44
C THR A 108 20.75 -14.67 5.55
N LEU A 109 21.45 -13.57 5.24
CA LEU A 109 20.88 -12.23 5.19
C LEU A 109 19.88 -12.09 4.04
N GLY A 110 20.17 -12.68 2.87
CA GLY A 110 19.21 -12.79 1.76
C GLY A 110 17.91 -13.51 2.17
N PHE A 111 18.03 -14.63 2.87
CA PHE A 111 16.87 -15.37 3.37
C PHE A 111 16.08 -14.54 4.39
N ALA A 112 16.74 -13.92 5.36
CA ALA A 112 16.10 -13.09 6.38
C ALA A 112 15.39 -11.86 5.78
N ARG A 113 16.02 -11.18 4.82
CA ARG A 113 15.41 -10.08 4.05
C ARG A 113 14.14 -10.55 3.33
N THR A 114 14.25 -11.63 2.58
CA THR A 114 13.11 -12.19 1.81
C THR A 114 11.97 -12.56 2.73
N ALA A 115 12.28 -13.21 3.85
CA ALA A 115 11.30 -13.58 4.86
C ALA A 115 10.54 -12.37 5.40
N LEU A 116 11.20 -11.22 5.60
CA LEU A 116 10.54 -9.99 6.05
C LEU A 116 9.77 -9.28 4.93
N LEU A 117 10.38 -9.11 3.75
CA LEU A 117 9.82 -8.28 2.68
C LEU A 117 8.59 -8.89 2.01
N VAL A 118 8.47 -10.21 2.01
CA VAL A 118 7.30 -10.92 1.47
C VAL A 118 6.26 -11.21 2.55
N SER A 119 6.59 -11.01 3.83
CA SER A 119 5.70 -11.35 4.94
C SER A 119 4.41 -10.53 5.00
N GLU A 120 3.34 -11.16 5.47
CA GLU A 120 2.08 -10.49 5.85
C GLU A 120 2.28 -9.54 7.05
N GLU A 121 3.34 -9.75 7.83
CA GLU A 121 3.66 -8.96 9.01
C GLU A 121 4.14 -7.54 8.66
N LEU A 122 4.90 -7.38 7.58
CA LEU A 122 5.56 -6.12 7.24
C LEU A 122 4.57 -4.95 7.07
N PRO A 123 3.46 -5.07 6.30
CA PRO A 123 2.44 -4.01 6.23
C PRO A 123 1.91 -3.62 7.62
N GLY A 124 1.68 -4.60 8.49
CA GLY A 124 1.23 -4.35 9.86
C GLY A 124 2.29 -3.65 10.72
N ILE A 125 3.57 -3.97 10.53
CA ILE A 125 4.70 -3.29 11.20
C ILE A 125 4.73 -1.83 10.76
N LEU A 126 4.71 -1.56 9.46
CA LEU A 126 4.73 -0.19 8.92
C LEU A 126 3.52 0.63 9.39
N ALA A 127 2.32 0.04 9.39
CA ALA A 127 1.11 0.70 9.89
C ALA A 127 1.22 1.07 11.38
N ARG A 128 1.80 0.18 12.21
CA ARG A 128 2.03 0.48 13.65
C ARG A 128 3.17 1.46 13.88
N CYS A 129 4.18 1.49 13.01
CA CYS A 129 5.20 2.54 13.02
C CYS A 129 4.60 3.90 12.67
N TYR A 130 3.71 3.96 11.68
CA TYR A 130 3.00 5.18 11.28
C TYR A 130 2.04 5.68 12.37
N ARG A 131 1.23 4.77 12.93
CA ARG A 131 0.23 5.09 13.96
C ARG A 131 0.35 4.13 15.15
N PRO A 132 1.24 4.41 16.11
CA PRO A 132 1.42 3.55 17.27
C PRO A 132 0.14 3.34 18.09
N PRO A 133 -0.05 2.16 18.69
CA PRO A 133 -1.15 1.92 19.64
C PRO A 133 -1.12 2.90 20.81
N ARG A 134 -2.30 3.32 21.28
CA ARG A 134 -2.41 4.23 22.43
C ARG A 134 -2.23 3.44 23.73
N ASN A 135 -1.32 3.88 24.60
CA ASN A 135 -1.10 3.27 25.91
C ASN A 135 -2.04 3.90 26.96
N HIS A 136 -3.23 3.32 27.13
CA HIS A 136 -4.27 3.84 28.03
C HIS A 136 -4.73 5.29 27.69
N ASN A 137 -5.89 5.70 28.18
CA ASN A 137 -6.54 6.96 27.77
C ASN A 137 -5.86 8.25 28.30
N LYS A 138 -4.58 8.20 28.68
CA LYS A 138 -3.87 9.34 29.27
C LYS A 138 -2.62 9.66 28.45
N GLY A 139 -2.65 10.81 27.78
CA GLY A 139 -1.51 11.38 27.06
C GLY A 139 -1.64 11.37 25.53
N PRO A 140 -0.81 12.18 24.85
CA PRO A 140 -0.71 12.22 23.40
C PRO A 140 -0.14 10.90 22.87
N ARG A 141 -0.59 10.48 21.68
CA ARG A 141 -0.05 9.29 21.00
C ARG A 141 1.44 9.54 20.69
N PRO A 142 2.33 8.53 20.87
CA PRO A 142 3.71 8.64 20.38
C PRO A 142 3.72 8.98 18.88
N ALA A 143 4.59 9.89 18.46
CA ALA A 143 4.73 10.26 17.06
C ALA A 143 5.14 9.05 16.17
N GLY A 144 5.85 8.08 16.76
CA GLY A 144 6.32 6.90 16.04
C GLY A 144 7.25 7.29 14.87
N GLY A 145 7.12 6.56 13.77
CA GLY A 145 7.78 6.83 12.50
C GLY A 145 6.95 7.68 11.54
N ARG A 146 5.90 8.36 12.01
CA ARG A 146 4.92 9.08 11.16
C ARG A 146 5.60 9.99 10.13
N ARG A 147 6.42 10.94 10.59
CA ARG A 147 7.10 11.92 9.71
C ARG A 147 8.01 11.24 8.68
N ALA A 148 8.82 10.27 9.11
CA ALA A 148 9.73 9.56 8.20
C ALA A 148 8.96 8.78 7.12
N LEU A 149 7.86 8.12 7.50
CA LEU A 149 7.01 7.38 6.57
C LEU A 149 6.21 8.28 5.63
N GLU A 150 5.76 9.46 6.08
CA GLU A 150 5.09 10.45 5.22
C GLU A 150 6.04 10.99 4.16
N ILE A 151 7.25 11.40 4.56
CA ILE A 151 8.29 11.87 3.62
C ILE A 151 8.61 10.78 2.59
N PHE A 152 8.85 9.55 3.05
CA PHE A 152 9.11 8.42 2.17
C PHE A 152 7.93 8.13 1.23
N ALA A 153 6.70 8.13 1.73
CA ALA A 153 5.52 7.87 0.92
C ALA A 153 5.33 8.94 -0.16
N VAL A 154 5.57 10.22 0.15
CA VAL A 154 5.49 11.31 -0.83
C VAL A 154 6.50 11.11 -1.95
N GLN A 155 7.74 10.71 -1.64
CA GLN A 155 8.75 10.41 -2.66
C GLN A 155 8.30 9.27 -3.58
N ILE A 156 7.88 8.14 -3.01
CA ILE A 156 7.45 6.97 -3.78
C ILE A 156 6.21 7.28 -4.64
N VAL A 157 5.22 7.97 -4.09
CA VAL A 157 4.02 8.37 -4.83
C VAL A 157 4.37 9.36 -5.93
N GLY A 158 5.29 10.30 -5.68
CA GLY A 158 5.82 11.22 -6.68
C GLY A 158 6.43 10.48 -7.88
N ASP A 159 7.31 9.50 -7.62
CA ASP A 159 7.94 8.70 -8.67
C ASP A 159 6.93 7.84 -9.45
N LEU A 160 5.90 7.32 -8.78
CA LEU A 160 4.82 6.59 -9.44
C LEU A 160 3.97 7.50 -10.33
N VAL A 161 3.61 8.70 -9.83
CA VAL A 161 2.86 9.70 -10.58
C VAL A 161 3.66 10.17 -11.79
N ASN A 162 4.96 10.42 -11.65
CA ASN A 162 5.81 10.79 -12.78
C ASN A 162 5.81 9.73 -13.87
N ARG A 163 5.92 8.45 -13.50
CA ARG A 163 5.79 7.33 -14.45
C ARG A 163 4.44 7.32 -15.14
N ASP A 164 3.35 7.46 -14.40
CA ASP A 164 2.00 7.54 -14.99
C ASP A 164 1.89 8.73 -15.97
N MET A 165 2.44 9.89 -15.62
CA MET A 165 2.43 11.08 -16.46
C MET A 165 3.26 10.92 -17.74
N GLU A 166 4.39 10.20 -17.70
CA GLU A 166 5.17 9.83 -18.89
C GLU A 166 4.36 8.98 -19.87
N HIS A 167 3.53 8.06 -19.37
CA HIS A 167 2.63 7.25 -20.21
C HIS A 167 1.45 8.06 -20.75
N LEU A 168 0.99 9.09 -20.02
CA LEU A 168 -0.07 9.98 -20.46
C LEU A 168 0.36 10.96 -21.55
N GLY A 169 1.60 11.44 -21.51
CA GLY A 169 2.10 12.48 -22.43
C GLY A 169 1.72 12.24 -23.90
N PRO A 170 2.01 11.05 -24.47
CA PRO A 170 1.66 10.73 -25.85
C PRO A 170 0.15 10.75 -26.15
N LEU A 171 -0.72 10.47 -25.17
CA LEU A 171 -2.17 10.47 -25.38
C LEU A 171 -2.74 11.88 -25.58
N PHE A 172 -2.08 12.90 -25.04
CA PHE A 172 -2.50 14.30 -25.18
C PHE A 172 -1.91 14.98 -26.41
N LEU A 173 -1.00 14.31 -27.13
CA LEU A 173 -0.42 14.82 -28.36
C LEU A 173 -1.28 14.38 -29.54
N SER A 174 -1.90 15.34 -30.22
CA SER A 174 -2.57 15.09 -31.50
C SER A 174 -1.62 15.48 -32.65
N PRO A 175 -1.45 14.62 -33.66
CA PRO A 175 -0.86 15.00 -34.93
C PRO A 175 -1.54 16.26 -35.50
N PRO A 176 -0.82 17.14 -36.22
CA PRO A 176 -1.41 18.32 -36.84
C PRO A 176 -2.54 18.00 -37.84
N THR A 177 -2.55 16.79 -38.38
CA THR A 177 -3.57 16.26 -39.29
C THR A 177 -4.90 15.96 -38.62
N ASP A 178 -4.90 15.82 -37.29
CA ASP A 178 -6.06 15.39 -36.51
C ASP A 178 -6.87 16.59 -35.98
N LEU A 179 -6.44 17.82 -36.30
CA LEU A 179 -7.14 19.07 -35.98
C LEU A 179 -8.11 19.48 -37.10
N THR A 180 -8.92 18.53 -37.58
CA THR A 180 -10.00 18.80 -38.53
C THR A 180 -11.33 18.98 -37.80
N THR A 181 -12.26 19.71 -38.42
CA THR A 181 -13.62 19.89 -37.88
C THR A 181 -14.33 18.55 -37.68
N GLU A 182 -14.12 17.58 -38.58
CA GLU A 182 -14.72 16.25 -38.48
C GLU A 182 -14.21 15.49 -37.25
N HIS A 183 -12.91 15.51 -37.00
CA HIS A 183 -12.30 14.84 -35.85
C HIS A 183 -12.74 15.48 -34.53
N LEU A 184 -12.84 16.81 -34.46
CA LEU A 184 -13.35 17.52 -33.28
C LEU A 184 -14.83 17.23 -33.00
N THR A 185 -15.65 17.01 -34.04
CA THR A 185 -17.07 16.66 -33.86
C THR A 185 -17.34 15.18 -33.58
N THR A 186 -16.40 14.29 -33.91
CA THR A 186 -16.52 12.84 -33.69
C THR A 186 -15.71 12.32 -32.50
N PHE A 187 -15.02 13.22 -31.79
CA PHE A 187 -14.21 12.86 -30.65
C PHE A 187 -15.06 12.24 -29.53
N ASP A 188 -14.65 11.06 -29.08
CA ASP A 188 -15.34 10.28 -28.07
C ASP A 188 -14.60 10.40 -26.72
N PHE A 189 -15.15 11.22 -25.84
CA PHE A 189 -14.60 11.45 -24.52
C PHE A 189 -14.58 10.19 -23.65
N ASP A 190 -15.57 9.30 -23.76
CA ASP A 190 -15.62 8.07 -22.95
C ASP A 190 -14.50 7.10 -23.34
N LYS A 191 -14.24 6.96 -24.65
CA LYS A 191 -13.10 6.18 -25.14
C LYS A 191 -11.78 6.81 -24.73
N PHE A 192 -11.68 8.14 -24.74
CA PHE A 192 -10.47 8.83 -24.31
C PHE A 192 -10.22 8.70 -22.81
N THR A 193 -11.25 8.86 -21.98
CA THR A 193 -11.19 8.64 -20.54
C THR A 193 -10.77 7.20 -20.22
N SER A 194 -11.30 6.21 -20.94
CA SER A 194 -10.89 4.81 -20.77
C SER A 194 -9.40 4.59 -21.08
N LYS A 195 -8.87 5.28 -22.10
CA LYS A 195 -7.43 5.25 -22.41
C LYS A 195 -6.59 5.89 -21.31
N ILE A 196 -7.04 7.01 -20.73
CA ILE A 196 -6.37 7.68 -19.60
C ILE A 196 -6.38 6.76 -18.37
N GLU A 197 -7.53 6.17 -18.01
CA GLU A 197 -7.66 5.25 -16.87
C GLU A 197 -6.76 4.02 -17.00
N THR A 198 -6.55 3.54 -18.23
CA THR A 198 -5.66 2.41 -18.51
C THR A 198 -4.18 2.82 -18.45
N ALA A 199 -3.83 4.01 -18.94
CA ALA A 199 -2.45 4.47 -19.03
C ALA A 199 -1.90 5.04 -17.72
N ALA A 200 -2.74 5.63 -16.87
CA ALA A 200 -2.34 6.23 -15.60
C ALA A 200 -3.36 5.97 -14.47
N PRO A 201 -3.51 4.71 -14.05
CA PRO A 201 -4.48 4.34 -13.04
C PRO A 201 -4.21 5.00 -11.67
N LEU A 202 -2.95 5.29 -11.31
CA LEU A 202 -2.66 5.91 -10.02
C LEU A 202 -3.13 7.36 -9.99
N VAL A 203 -2.86 8.13 -11.05
CA VAL A 203 -3.30 9.52 -11.16
C VAL A 203 -4.82 9.60 -11.11
N CYS A 204 -5.54 8.74 -11.85
CA CYS A 204 -6.99 8.66 -11.80
C CYS A 204 -7.50 8.36 -10.38
N ASN A 205 -6.92 7.35 -9.72
CA ASN A 205 -7.28 7.00 -8.34
C ASN A 205 -7.01 8.13 -7.33
N LEU A 206 -5.92 8.89 -7.52
CA LEU A 206 -5.58 10.02 -6.67
C LEU A 206 -6.58 11.16 -6.86
N VAL A 207 -6.88 11.52 -8.11
CA VAL A 207 -7.89 12.53 -8.45
C VAL A 207 -9.25 12.14 -7.88
N ASP A 208 -9.67 10.89 -8.03
CA ASP A 208 -10.92 10.39 -7.45
C ASP A 208 -10.97 10.51 -5.92
N LYS A 209 -9.84 10.29 -5.24
CA LYS A 209 -9.73 10.46 -3.78
C LYS A 209 -9.71 11.93 -3.35
N MET A 210 -9.18 12.83 -4.18
CA MET A 210 -9.18 14.28 -3.91
C MET A 210 -10.56 14.90 -4.16
N VAL A 211 -11.28 14.43 -5.17
CA VAL A 211 -12.61 14.95 -5.53
C VAL A 211 -13.69 14.45 -4.56
N TYR A 212 -13.55 13.23 -4.04
CA TYR A 212 -14.52 12.64 -3.10
C TYR A 212 -13.92 12.38 -1.73
N SER A 213 -14.42 13.09 -0.73
CA SER A 213 -14.21 12.66 0.66
C SER A 213 -14.89 11.31 0.92
N PRO A 214 -14.41 10.51 1.88
CA PRO A 214 -15.05 9.24 2.26
C PRO A 214 -16.55 9.41 2.56
N LYS A 215 -16.93 10.53 3.20
CA LYS A 215 -18.32 10.89 3.53
C LYS A 215 -19.16 11.15 2.28
N GLN A 216 -18.60 11.80 1.26
CA GLN A 216 -19.29 12.03 -0.01
C GLN A 216 -19.47 10.75 -0.81
N ARG A 217 -18.48 9.85 -0.82
CA ARG A 217 -18.59 8.55 -1.49
C ARG A 217 -19.68 7.67 -0.87
N ALA A 218 -19.80 7.66 0.45
CA ALA A 218 -20.86 6.95 1.15
C ALA A 218 -22.28 7.51 0.85
N ARG A 219 -22.39 8.84 0.69
CA ARG A 219 -23.67 9.52 0.42
C ARG A 219 -24.09 9.47 -1.05
N ASN A 220 -23.14 9.41 -1.96
CA ASN A 220 -23.35 9.41 -3.41
C ASN A 220 -23.28 7.99 -4.02
N SER A 221 -23.63 6.95 -3.26
CA SER A 221 -23.61 5.54 -3.73
C SER A 221 -24.43 5.30 -5.02
N HIS A 222 -25.39 6.16 -5.31
CA HIS A 222 -26.26 6.09 -6.49
C HIS A 222 -25.89 7.07 -7.62
N LYS A 223 -24.88 7.93 -7.45
CA LYS A 223 -24.47 8.91 -8.48
C LYS A 223 -23.15 8.46 -9.09
N ASN A 224 -23.14 8.20 -10.40
CA ASN A 224 -21.90 7.91 -11.12
C ASN A 224 -21.08 9.21 -11.31
N PRO A 225 -19.87 9.31 -10.73
CA PRO A 225 -18.99 10.48 -10.86
C PRO A 225 -18.67 10.87 -12.30
N LYS A 226 -18.65 9.89 -13.21
CA LYS A 226 -18.30 10.09 -14.63
C LYS A 226 -19.27 11.03 -15.35
N MET A 227 -20.43 11.32 -14.77
CA MET A 227 -21.39 12.28 -15.35
C MET A 227 -21.05 13.75 -15.06
N VAL A 228 -20.20 14.08 -14.08
CA VAL A 228 -20.00 15.47 -13.62
C VAL A 228 -18.74 16.11 -14.24
N SER A 229 -17.77 15.32 -14.69
CA SER A 229 -16.48 15.81 -15.23
C SER A 229 -16.50 16.17 -16.73
N CYS A 230 -17.59 15.93 -17.46
CA CYS A 230 -17.71 16.24 -18.90
C CYS A 230 -19.03 16.96 -19.27
N THR A 231 -19.59 17.76 -18.36
CA THR A 231 -20.66 18.70 -18.70
C THR A 231 -20.25 20.10 -18.29
N ARG A 232 -19.42 20.75 -19.12
CA ARG A 232 -19.46 22.20 -19.26
C ARG A 232 -19.01 22.65 -20.64
#